data_AF-A0A2E7SII5-F1
#
_entry.id   AF-A0A2E7SII5-F1
#
_cell.length_a   1.000
_cell.length_b   1.000
_cell.length_c   1.000
_cell.angle_alpha   90.00
_cell.angle_beta   90.00
_cell.angle_gamma   90.00
#
_symmetry.space_group_name_H-M   'P 1'
#
loop_
_entity.id
_entity.type
_entity.pdbx_description
1 polymer ?
#
loop_
_entity_poly.entity_id
_entity_poly.type
_entity_poly.pdbx_seq_one_letter_code
_entity_poly.pdbx_strand_id
1 'polypeptide(L)'
;MARPTLVDALESLITQEHGWDFLEDKIIWRDTNTGDPPTRAEIDAELKRLQDEYDAQEYQRSRALEYPSIPDQLDEIYHNGIDSWKAVIKKTKDKYPKG
;
A
#
# COMPACT_ATOMS: atom_id res chain seq x y z
N MET A 1 -2.49 -5.77 1.27
CA MET A 1 -1.37 -5.02 1.88
C MET A 1 -1.80 -4.58 3.26
N ALA A 2 -0.98 -4.85 4.27
CA ALA A 2 -1.18 -4.33 5.62
C ALA A 2 -0.91 -2.81 5.66
N ARG A 3 -1.39 -2.12 6.69
CA ARG A 3 -1.03 -0.72 6.91
C ARG A 3 0.47 -0.61 7.24
N PRO A 4 1.16 0.43 6.74
CA PRO A 4 2.56 0.67 7.08
C PRO A 4 2.78 0.79 8.58
N THR A 5 3.95 0.33 9.01
CA THR A 5 4.40 0.29 10.39
C THR A 5 5.72 1.04 10.56
N LEU A 6 6.15 1.19 11.80
CA LEU A 6 7.44 1.81 12.11
C LEU A 6 8.62 0.97 11.57
N VAL A 7 8.46 -0.35 11.49
CA VAL A 7 9.42 -1.26 10.86
C VAL A 7 9.51 -0.98 9.36
N ASP A 8 8.39 -0.82 8.65
CA ASP A 8 8.39 -0.49 7.21
C ASP A 8 9.08 0.86 6.94
N ALA A 9 8.89 1.85 7.81
CA ALA A 9 9.57 3.14 7.71
C ALA A 9 11.09 3.01 7.90
N LEU A 10 11.52 2.18 8.87
CA LEU A 10 12.94 1.91 9.11
C LEU A 10 13.58 1.14 7.96
N GLU A 11 12.92 0.11 7.43
CA GLU A 11 13.38 -0.65 6.27
C GLU A 11 13.48 0.22 5.01
N SER A 12 12.58 1.20 4.84
CA SER A 12 12.65 2.18 3.74
C SER A 12 13.83 3.14 3.86
N LEU A 13 14.17 3.57 5.08
CA LEU A 13 15.27 4.52 5.33
C LEU A 13 16.65 3.85 5.43
N ILE A 14 16.71 2.61 5.92
CA ILE A 14 17.95 1.91 6.26
C ILE A 14 18.13 0.75 5.30
N THR A 15 19.02 0.93 4.33
CA THR A 15 19.30 -0.08 3.29
C THR A 15 20.30 -1.15 3.74
N GLN A 16 20.97 -0.97 4.89
CA GLN A 16 21.88 -1.97 5.45
C GLN A 16 21.09 -3.07 6.16
N GLU A 17 21.08 -4.28 5.56
CA GLU A 17 20.54 -5.48 6.19
C GLU A 17 21.27 -5.77 7.52
N HIS A 18 20.51 -6.08 8.57
CA HIS A 18 21.00 -6.48 9.91
C HIS A 18 21.74 -5.41 10.73
N GLY A 19 21.57 -4.11 10.44
CA GLY A 19 22.12 -3.02 11.27
C GLY A 19 21.32 -2.71 12.55
N TRP A 20 20.12 -3.26 12.69
CA TRP A 20 19.21 -2.93 13.79
C TRP A 20 18.28 -4.11 14.12
N ASP A 21 17.73 -4.08 15.34
CA ASP A 21 16.66 -4.95 15.82
C ASP A 21 15.48 -4.11 16.31
N PHE A 22 14.28 -4.66 16.22
CA PHE A 22 13.07 -4.08 16.80
C PHE A 22 12.50 -5.01 17.86
N LEU A 23 12.52 -4.56 19.13
CA LEU A 23 12.09 -5.34 20.29
C LEU A 23 11.33 -4.43 21.26
N GLU A 24 10.14 -4.85 21.70
CA GLU A 24 9.33 -4.12 22.69
C GLU A 24 9.15 -2.63 22.36
N ASP A 25 8.79 -2.32 21.11
CA ASP A 25 8.62 -0.95 20.59
C ASP A 25 9.88 -0.07 20.64
N LYS A 26 11.07 -0.68 20.75
CA LYS A 26 12.35 0.02 20.75
C LYS A 26 13.22 -0.45 19.60
N ILE A 27 13.95 0.51 19.05
CA ILE A 27 14.99 0.26 18.05
C ILE A 27 16.30 0.03 18.79
N ILE A 28 16.91 -1.12 18.55
CA ILE A 28 18.23 -1.47 19.07
C ILE A 28 19.19 -1.43 17.90
N TRP A 29 20.18 -0.54 17.96
CA TRP A 29 21.23 -0.44 16.96
C TRP A 29 22.32 -1.46 17.26
N ARG A 30 22.69 -2.25 16.25
CA ARG A 30 23.80 -3.19 16.39
C ARG A 30 25.12 -2.47 16.13
N ASP A 31 26.17 -2.93 16.79
CA ASP A 31 27.55 -2.45 16.57
C ASP A 31 28.03 -2.68 15.12
N THR A 32 27.37 -3.58 14.38
CA THR A 32 27.61 -3.83 12.94
C THR A 32 26.97 -2.78 12.03
N ASN A 33 26.16 -1.85 12.55
CA ASN A 33 25.63 -0.76 11.76
C ASN A 33 26.75 0.23 11.41
N THR A 34 26.96 0.42 10.11
CA THR A 34 27.97 1.35 9.58
C THR A 34 27.37 2.66 9.08
N GLY A 35 26.04 2.76 9.05
CA GLY A 35 25.31 3.98 8.71
C GLY A 35 24.88 4.78 9.94
N ASP A 36 24.62 6.06 9.74
CA ASP A 36 24.03 6.91 10.77
C ASP A 36 22.56 6.52 10.99
N PRO A 37 22.14 6.23 12.25
CA PRO A 37 20.74 6.05 12.60
C PRO A 37 19.86 7.23 12.13
N PRO A 38 18.73 6.99 11.44
CA PRO A 38 17.78 8.04 11.17
C PRO A 38 17.24 8.57 12.50
N THR A 39 17.05 9.88 12.53
CA THR A 39 16.43 10.58 13.63
C THR A 39 14.97 10.15 13.77
N ARG A 40 14.41 10.36 14.97
CA ARG A 40 12.98 10.12 15.20
C ARG A 40 12.10 10.89 14.21
N ALA A 41 12.49 12.12 13.88
CA ALA A 41 11.76 12.97 12.94
C ALA A 41 11.75 12.39 11.51
N GLU A 42 12.85 11.81 11.05
CA GLU A 42 12.93 11.15 9.74
C GLU A 42 12.04 9.90 9.69
N ILE A 43 12.07 9.09 10.75
CA ILE A 43 11.23 7.89 10.86
C ILE A 43 9.74 8.26 10.85
N ASP A 44 9.34 9.26 11.64
CA ASP A 44 7.94 9.70 11.70
C ASP A 44 7.48 10.33 10.37
N ALA A 45 8.37 11.08 9.69
CA ALA A 45 8.10 11.64 8.37
C ALA A 45 7.92 10.56 7.30
N GLU A 46 8.77 9.53 7.30
CA GLU A 46 8.67 8.42 6.35
C GLU A 46 7.45 7.54 6.63
N LEU A 47 7.15 7.25 7.90
CA LEU A 47 5.91 6.56 8.27
C LEU A 47 4.68 7.33 7.77
N LYS A 48 4.67 8.65 7.94
CA LYS A 48 3.59 9.49 7.41
C LYS A 48 3.51 9.40 5.89
N ARG A 49 4.64 9.46 5.17
CA ARG A 49 4.68 9.34 3.71
C ARG A 49 4.09 8.01 3.24
N LEU A 50 4.50 6.91 3.87
CA LEU A 50 3.99 5.57 3.56
C LEU A 50 2.50 5.45 3.87
N GLN A 51 2.04 6.02 4.99
CA GLN A 51 0.62 6.02 5.36
C GLN A 51 -0.22 6.83 4.36
N ASP A 52 0.24 8.03 3.98
CA ASP A 52 -0.42 8.85 2.96
C ASP A 52 -0.50 8.10 1.62
N GLU A 53 0.56 7.39 1.21
CA GLU A 53 0.57 6.56 0.00
C GLU A 53 -0.39 5.37 0.10
N TYR A 54 -0.41 4.69 1.25
CA TYR A 54 -1.35 3.60 1.52
C TYR A 54 -2.79 4.11 1.43
N ASP A 55 -3.11 5.25 2.03
CA ASP A 55 -4.46 5.81 2.05
C ASP A 55 -4.87 6.31 0.66
N ALA A 56 -3.97 6.94 -0.09
CA ALA A 56 -4.21 7.33 -1.48
C ALA A 56 -4.56 6.15 -2.40
N GLN A 57 -4.12 4.93 -2.06
CA GLN A 57 -4.40 3.70 -2.79
C GLN A 57 -5.63 2.93 -2.27
N GLU A 58 -6.37 3.45 -1.28
CA GLU A 58 -7.55 2.77 -0.71
C GLU A 58 -8.57 2.37 -1.77
N TYR A 59 -8.84 3.26 -2.73
CA TYR A 59 -9.78 2.99 -3.81
C TYR A 59 -9.43 1.72 -4.61
N GLN A 60 -8.13 1.40 -4.77
CA GLN A 60 -7.71 0.23 -5.51
C GLN A 60 -8.06 -1.05 -4.75
N ARG A 61 -7.79 -1.06 -3.44
CA ARG A 61 -8.10 -2.18 -2.55
C ARG A 61 -9.60 -2.44 -2.51
N SER A 62 -10.40 -1.39 -2.36
CA SER A 62 -11.86 -1.50 -2.31
C SER A 62 -12.46 -1.96 -3.65
N ARG A 63 -11.94 -1.46 -4.78
CA ARG A 63 -12.37 -1.94 -6.12
C ARG A 63 -12.02 -3.40 -6.37
N ALA A 64 -10.83 -3.84 -5.96
CA ALA A 64 -10.40 -5.23 -6.17
C ALA A 64 -11.34 -6.25 -5.50
N LEU A 65 -11.96 -5.88 -4.37
CA LEU A 65 -12.93 -6.73 -3.67
C LEU A 65 -14.30 -6.79 -4.35
N GLU A 66 -14.66 -5.77 -5.13
CA GLU A 66 -15.99 -5.64 -5.73
C GLU A 66 -16.02 -5.75 -7.25
N TYR A 67 -14.86 -5.77 -7.91
CA TYR A 67 -14.85 -6.01 -9.34
C TYR A 67 -15.37 -7.41 -9.66
N PRO A 68 -16.19 -7.55 -10.70
CA PRO A 68 -16.54 -8.86 -11.24
C PRO A 68 -15.27 -9.61 -11.61
N SER A 69 -15.34 -10.94 -11.57
CA SER A 69 -14.21 -11.77 -11.97
C SER A 69 -13.82 -11.51 -13.43
N ILE A 70 -12.60 -11.84 -13.83
CA ILE A 70 -12.20 -11.71 -15.24
C ILE A 70 -13.11 -12.51 -16.17
N PRO A 71 -13.49 -13.77 -15.85
CA PRO A 71 -14.51 -14.50 -16.63
C PRO A 71 -15.82 -13.72 -16.81
N ASP A 72 -16.41 -13.19 -15.73
CA ASP A 72 -17.68 -12.45 -15.81
C ASP A 72 -17.53 -11.16 -16.64
N GLN A 73 -16.37 -10.51 -16.58
CA GLN A 73 -16.09 -9.34 -17.40
C GLN A 73 -16.00 -9.69 -18.88
N LEU A 74 -15.33 -10.78 -19.23
CA LEU A 74 -15.22 -11.25 -20.61
C LEU A 74 -16.57 -11.72 -21.15
N ASP A 75 -17.37 -12.40 -20.32
CA ASP A 75 -18.73 -12.84 -20.62
C ASP A 75 -19.65 -11.65 -20.89
N GLU A 76 -19.61 -10.62 -20.03
CA GLU A 76 -20.36 -9.37 -20.20
C GLU A 76 -19.98 -8.65 -21.50
N ILE A 77 -18.68 -8.60 -21.83
CA ILE A 77 -18.21 -8.03 -23.10
C ILE A 77 -18.75 -8.84 -24.29
N TYR A 78 -18.72 -10.17 -24.21
CA TYR A 78 -19.13 -11.05 -25.29
C TYR A 78 -20.64 -10.99 -25.57
N HIS A 79 -21.45 -10.98 -24.51
CA HIS A 79 -22.92 -11.03 -24.64
C HIS A 79 -23.58 -9.66 -24.73
N ASN A 80 -23.10 -8.67 -23.98
CA ASN A 80 -23.76 -7.36 -23.83
C ASN A 80 -22.92 -6.20 -24.42
N GLY A 81 -21.70 -6.47 -24.85
CA GLY A 81 -20.82 -5.51 -25.50
C GLY A 81 -20.08 -4.60 -24.52
N ILE A 82 -19.13 -3.84 -25.08
CA ILE A 82 -18.18 -3.03 -24.30
C ILE A 82 -18.84 -1.91 -23.50
N ASP A 83 -19.96 -1.36 -23.97
CA ASP A 83 -20.64 -0.27 -23.29
C ASP A 83 -21.40 -0.75 -22.04
N SER A 84 -21.98 -1.96 -22.10
CA SER A 84 -22.57 -2.60 -20.91
C SER A 84 -21.49 -2.92 -19.88
N TRP A 85 -20.38 -3.53 -20.30
CA TRP A 85 -19.23 -3.78 -19.44
C TRP A 85 -18.70 -2.50 -18.77
N LYS A 86 -18.55 -1.39 -19.52
CA LYS A 86 -18.14 -0.09 -18.94
C LYS A 86 -19.11 0.38 -17.86
N ALA A 87 -20.41 0.21 -18.05
CA ALA A 87 -21.41 0.59 -17.05
C ALA A 87 -21.27 -0.23 -15.77
N VAL A 88 -21.01 -1.54 -15.88
CA VAL A 88 -20.71 -2.42 -14.73
C VAL A 88 -19.47 -1.94 -13.98
N ILE A 89 -18.36 -1.73 -14.66
CA ILE A 89 -17.11 -1.24 -14.04
C ILE A 89 -17.29 0.16 -13.43
N LYS A 90 -18.06 1.03 -14.10
CA LYS A 90 -18.31 2.41 -13.63
C LYS A 90 -19.02 2.41 -12.28
N LYS A 91 -19.96 1.50 -12.01
CA LYS A 91 -20.64 1.40 -10.71
C LYS A 91 -19.64 1.25 -9.56
N THR A 92 -18.67 0.33 -9.68
CA THR A 92 -17.64 0.13 -8.65
C THR A 92 -16.70 1.34 -8.56
N LYS A 93 -16.35 1.97 -9.68
CA LYS A 93 -15.48 3.16 -9.69
C LYS A 93 -16.15 4.40 -9.11
N ASP A 94 -17.45 4.58 -9.30
CA ASP A 94 -18.23 5.68 -8.73
C ASP A 94 -18.39 5.50 -7.21
N LYS A 95 -18.56 4.24 -6.76
CA LYS A 95 -18.60 3.90 -5.33
C LYS A 95 -17.27 4.15 -4.62
N TYR A 96 -16.16 3.87 -5.30
CA TYR A 96 -14.80 4.08 -4.80
C TYR A 96 -14.04 5.02 -5.74
N PRO A 97 -14.29 6.34 -5.72
CA PRO A 97 -13.64 7.28 -6.62
C PRO A 97 -12.13 7.29 -6.38
N LYS A 98 -11.37 7.60 -7.44
CA LYS A 98 -9.95 7.88 -7.28
C LYS A 98 -9.85 9.32 -6.77
N GLY A 99 -9.16 9.51 -5.65
CA GLY A 99 -8.83 10.84 -5.10
C GLY A 99 -7.98 11.66 -6.06
#